data_AF-A0A7W8GIB3-F1
#
_entry.id   AF-A0A7W8GIB3-F1
#
_cell.length_a   1.000
_cell.length_b   1.000
_cell.length_c   1.000
_cell.angle_alpha   90.00
_cell.angle_beta   90.00
_cell.angle_gamma   90.00
#
_symmetry.space_group_name_H-M   'P 1'
#
loop_
_entity.id
_entity.type
_entity.pdbx_description
1 polymer ?
#
loop_
_entity_poly.entity_id
_entity_poly.type
_entity_poly.pdbx_seq_one_letter_code
_entity_poly.pdbx_strand_id
1 'polypeptide(L)'
;MPKTRLPPPAARSPAASPRTFRAGCLREWTAVSAAADLAYTEQAFSECPTCPHRVEPEGALPFCTLRPLGTPHPFAALAGLEWPE
;
A
#
# COMPACT_ATOMS: atom_id res chain seq x y z
N MET A 1 25.71 -1.39 -40.01
CA MET A 1 24.94 -2.42 -39.28
C MET A 1 24.59 -1.90 -37.89
N PRO A 2 23.37 -1.40 -37.61
CA PRO A 2 23.00 -1.01 -36.26
C PRO A 2 22.68 -2.27 -35.44
N LYS A 3 23.40 -2.47 -34.32
CA LYS A 3 23.13 -3.54 -33.37
C LYS A 3 21.92 -3.16 -32.51
N THR A 4 20.79 -3.80 -32.74
CA THR A 4 19.60 -3.72 -31.87
C THR A 4 19.95 -4.31 -30.50
N ARG A 5 19.96 -3.47 -29.46
CA ARG A 5 20.03 -3.93 -28.07
C ARG A 5 18.66 -4.46 -27.68
N LEU A 6 18.59 -5.74 -27.33
CA LEU A 6 17.40 -6.34 -26.73
C LEU A 6 17.13 -5.70 -25.35
N PRO A 7 15.86 -5.41 -25.01
CA PRO A 7 15.51 -4.91 -23.69
C PRO A 7 15.78 -5.98 -22.61
N PRO A 8 16.15 -5.58 -21.38
CA PRO A 8 16.31 -6.51 -20.27
C PRO A 8 14.96 -7.19 -19.94
N PRO A 9 14.97 -8.43 -19.43
CA PRO A 9 13.73 -9.12 -19.06
C PRO A 9 13.00 -8.31 -17.99
N ALA A 10 11.71 -8.04 -18.23
CA ALA A 10 10.84 -7.37 -17.28
C ALA A 10 10.94 -8.08 -15.92
N ALA A 11 11.26 -7.31 -14.87
CA ALA A 11 11.33 -7.81 -13.51
C ALA A 11 10.06 -8.59 -13.20
N ARG A 12 10.20 -9.89 -12.92
CA ARG A 12 9.07 -10.77 -12.58
C ARG A 12 8.37 -10.16 -11.37
N SER A 13 7.10 -9.79 -11.52
CA SER A 13 6.27 -9.39 -10.39
C SER A 13 6.31 -10.51 -9.35
N PRO A 14 6.47 -10.18 -8.05
CA PRO A 14 6.48 -11.20 -7.01
C PRO A 14 5.19 -12.05 -7.11
N ALA A 15 5.31 -13.35 -6.92
CA ALA A 15 4.15 -14.23 -6.93
C ALA A 15 3.20 -13.83 -5.80
N ALA A 16 1.90 -13.70 -6.11
CA ALA A 16 0.90 -13.33 -5.12
C ALA A 16 0.76 -14.44 -4.07
N SER A 17 0.85 -14.07 -2.79
CA SER A 17 0.65 -14.97 -1.66
C SER A 17 -0.44 -14.42 -0.74
N PRO A 18 -1.12 -15.27 0.06
CA PRO A 18 -2.02 -14.81 1.10
C PRO A 18 -1.26 -13.94 2.11
N ARG A 19 -1.74 -12.71 2.32
CA ARG A 19 -1.19 -11.77 3.30
C ARG A 19 -2.34 -11.10 4.03
N THR A 20 -2.13 -10.77 5.30
CA THR A 20 -3.07 -9.96 6.06
C THR A 20 -2.73 -8.49 5.86
N PHE A 21 -3.71 -7.68 5.50
CA PHE A 21 -3.59 -6.25 5.32
C PHE A 21 -4.41 -5.53 6.39
N ARG A 22 -3.91 -4.38 6.85
CA ARG A 22 -4.55 -3.54 7.85
C ARG A 22 -4.76 -2.12 7.34
N ALA A 23 -5.97 -1.61 7.52
CA ALA A 23 -6.31 -0.21 7.29
C ALA A 23 -5.82 0.68 8.44
N GLY A 24 -5.76 1.99 8.21
CA GLY A 24 -5.49 2.95 9.30
C GLY A 24 -6.50 2.90 10.45
N CYS A 25 -7.76 2.50 10.19
CA CYS A 25 -8.78 2.26 11.22
C CYS A 25 -8.65 0.91 11.96
N LEU A 26 -7.52 0.21 11.78
CA LEU A 26 -7.21 -1.10 12.39
C LEU A 26 -8.07 -2.28 11.92
N ARG A 27 -8.95 -2.10 10.93
CA ARG A 27 -9.62 -3.21 10.25
C ARG A 27 -8.61 -4.04 9.46
N GLU A 28 -8.82 -5.35 9.43
CA GLU A 28 -7.91 -6.32 8.83
C GLU A 28 -8.63 -7.27 7.87
N TRP A 29 -7.94 -7.65 6.80
CA TRP A 29 -8.42 -8.61 5.80
C TRP A 29 -7.26 -9.48 5.33
N THR A 30 -7.55 -10.74 5.03
CA THR A 30 -6.58 -11.62 4.34
C THR A 30 -6.90 -11.64 2.86
N ALA A 31 -5.93 -11.28 2.03
CA ALA A 31 -6.06 -11.26 0.58
C ALA A 31 -4.82 -11.89 -0.08
N VAL A 32 -5.02 -12.59 -1.20
CA VAL A 32 -3.91 -13.07 -2.04
C VAL A 32 -3.44 -11.92 -2.91
N SER A 33 -2.29 -11.34 -2.58
CA SER A 33 -1.77 -10.19 -3.33
C SER A 33 -0.25 -10.08 -3.23
N ALA A 34 0.36 -9.67 -4.34
CA ALA A 34 1.78 -9.30 -4.40
C ALA A 34 2.01 -7.79 -4.20
N ALA A 35 0.93 -7.00 -4.10
CA ALA A 35 1.02 -5.55 -3.99
C ALA A 35 1.63 -5.12 -2.65
N ALA A 36 2.35 -3.99 -2.66
CA ALA A 36 2.88 -3.37 -1.46
C ALA A 36 1.78 -2.78 -0.59
N ASP A 37 0.76 -2.20 -1.20
CA ASP A 37 -0.45 -1.67 -0.55
C ASP A 37 -1.67 -1.97 -1.44
N LEU A 38 -2.86 -1.97 -0.85
CA LEU A 38 -4.13 -2.11 -1.57
C LEU A 38 -5.04 -0.92 -1.30
N ALA A 39 -5.92 -0.60 -2.25
CA ALA A 39 -6.96 0.41 -2.09
C ALA A 39 -8.30 -0.26 -1.76
N TYR A 40 -8.85 0.02 -0.58
CA TYR A 40 -10.19 -0.40 -0.18
C TYR A 40 -11.20 0.68 -0.56
N THR A 41 -11.87 0.49 -1.70
CA THR A 41 -12.86 1.44 -2.25
C THR A 41 -14.27 1.19 -1.74
N GLU A 42 -14.59 -0.03 -1.33
CA GLU A 42 -15.95 -0.44 -0.92
C GLU A 42 -16.45 0.31 0.32
N GLN A 43 -15.57 0.63 1.28
CA GLN A 43 -15.87 1.47 2.45
C GLN A 43 -17.17 1.06 3.18
N ALA A 44 -17.45 -0.25 3.27
CA ALA A 44 -18.72 -0.77 3.78
C ALA A 44 -18.91 -0.61 5.28
N PHE A 45 -17.87 -0.19 6.01
CA PHE A 45 -17.94 -0.02 7.46
C PHE A 45 -18.49 1.35 7.83
N SER A 46 -19.32 1.41 8.88
CA SER A 46 -19.97 2.64 9.32
C SER A 46 -19.00 3.72 9.80
N GLU A 47 -17.80 3.33 10.22
CA GLU A 47 -16.71 4.25 10.60
C GLU A 47 -15.92 4.81 9.40
N CYS A 48 -16.07 4.27 8.19
CA CYS A 48 -15.27 4.72 7.04
C CYS A 48 -15.43 6.23 6.71
N PRO A 49 -16.63 6.83 6.77
CA PRO A 49 -16.82 8.25 6.46
C PRO A 49 -16.06 9.21 7.38
N THR A 50 -15.79 8.81 8.63
CA THR A 50 -15.12 9.64 9.65
C THR A 50 -13.67 9.20 9.90
N CYS A 51 -13.17 8.22 9.16
CA CYS A 51 -11.83 7.70 9.33
C CYS A 51 -10.79 8.77 8.92
N PRO A 52 -9.84 9.15 9.81
CA PRO A 52 -8.81 10.14 9.49
C PRO A 52 -7.81 9.64 8.43
N HIS A 53 -7.84 8.34 8.12
CA HIS A 53 -7.00 7.71 7.10
C HIS A 53 -7.72 7.49 5.77
N ARG A 54 -8.95 7.99 5.61
CA ARG A 54 -9.68 7.98 4.34
C ARG A 54 -9.07 9.02 3.40
N VAL A 55 -8.83 8.61 2.16
CA VAL A 55 -8.28 9.46 1.09
C VAL A 55 -9.41 9.87 0.16
N GLU A 56 -9.53 11.18 -0.11
CA GLU A 56 -10.50 11.77 -1.03
C GLU A 56 -9.78 12.42 -2.21
N PRO A 57 -9.44 11.66 -3.26
CA PRO A 57 -8.84 12.22 -4.46
C PRO A 57 -9.87 13.03 -5.26
N GLU A 58 -9.41 14.10 -5.91
CA GLU A 58 -10.24 14.86 -6.86
C GLU A 58 -10.58 13.99 -8.09
N GLY A 59 -11.87 13.92 -8.44
CA GLY A 59 -12.34 13.21 -9.64
C GLY A 59 -12.32 11.67 -9.54
N ALA A 60 -12.05 11.09 -8.37
CA ALA A 60 -12.06 9.64 -8.16
C ALA A 60 -12.82 9.24 -6.90
N LEU A 61 -13.12 7.94 -6.77
CA LEU A 61 -13.80 7.42 -5.59
C LEU A 61 -12.88 7.51 -4.37
N PRO A 62 -13.44 7.84 -3.19
CA PRO A 62 -12.70 7.78 -1.95
C PRO A 62 -12.27 6.34 -1.64
N PHE A 63 -11.17 6.18 -0.91
CA PHE A 63 -10.68 4.86 -0.52
C PHE A 63 -9.85 4.92 0.76
N CYS A 64 -9.67 3.76 1.37
CA CYS A 64 -8.71 3.57 2.47
C CYS A 64 -7.51 2.76 1.97
N THR A 65 -6.30 3.16 2.35
CA THR A 65 -5.09 2.38 2.06
C THR A 65 -4.95 1.23 3.04
N LEU A 66 -4.80 0.00 2.52
CA LEU A 66 -4.52 -1.20 3.29
C LEU A 66 -3.04 -1.56 3.15
N ARG A 67 -2.33 -1.68 4.25
CA ARG A 67 -0.91 -2.08 4.25
C ARG A 67 -0.74 -3.50 4.80
N PRO A 68 0.15 -4.33 4.24
CA PRO A 68 0.40 -5.67 4.77
C PRO A 68 0.94 -5.58 6.20
N LEU A 69 0.35 -6.37 7.10
CA LEU A 69 0.81 -6.53 8.47
C LEU A 69 2.26 -7.00 8.51
N GLY A 70 3.01 -6.49 9.49
CA GLY A 70 4.43 -6.79 9.66
C GLY A 70 5.35 -6.09 8.66
N THR A 71 4.81 -5.31 7.71
CA THR A 71 5.65 -4.44 6.87
C THR A 71 6.17 -3.28 7.70
N PRO A 72 7.49 -3.09 7.82
CA PRO A 72 8.04 -1.95 8.53
C PRO A 72 7.57 -0.63 7.88
N HIS A 73 7.28 0.37 8.71
CA HIS A 73 6.89 1.68 8.20
C HIS A 73 8.02 2.26 7.32
N PRO A 74 7.74 2.93 6.19
CA PRO A 74 8.80 3.47 5.32
C PRO A 74 9.76 4.41 6.04
N PHE A 75 9.27 5.12 7.06
CA PHE A 75 10.06 6.02 7.89
C PHE A 75 10.53 5.40 9.21
N ALA A 76 10.42 4.08 9.38
CA ALA A 76 10.91 3.41 10.60
C ALA A 76 12.40 3.69 10.84
N ALA A 77 13.20 3.85 9.78
CA ALA A 77 14.60 4.23 9.87
C ALA A 77 14.83 5.66 10.43
N LEU A 78 13.82 6.52 10.40
CA LEU A 78 13.88 7.89 10.91
C LEU A 78 13.43 8.00 12.38
N ALA A 79 12.93 6.93 12.99
CA ALA A 79 12.38 6.98 14.35
C ALA A 79 13.41 7.37 15.44
N GLY A 80 14.71 7.26 15.15
CA GLY A 80 15.80 7.68 16.02
C GLY A 80 16.53 8.94 15.54
N LEU A 81 15.99 9.68 14.56
CA LEU A 81 16.60 10.90 14.07
C LEU A 81 16.26 12.07 15.02
N GLU A 82 17.26 12.57 15.75
CA GLU A 82 17.15 13.79 16.54
C GLU A 82 17.44 15.01 15.64
N TRP A 83 16.52 15.97 15.63
CA TRP A 83 16.71 17.21 14.88
C TRP A 83 17.55 18.19 15.73
N PRO A 84 18.65 18.76 15.20
CA PRO A 84 19.39 19.79 15.92
C PRO A 84 18.58 21.09 16.00
N GLU A 85 18.52 21.70 17.19
CA GLU A 85 17.89 23.02 17.42
C GLU A 85 18.56 24.16 16.66
#